data_AF-A0A0P0WQC7-F1
#
_entry.id   AF-A0A0P0WQC7-F1
#
_cell.length_a   1.000
_cell.length_b   1.000
_cell.length_c   1.000
_cell.angle_alpha   90.00
_cell.angle_beta   90.00
_cell.angle_gamma   90.00
#
_symmetry.space_group_name_H-M   'P 1'
#
loop_
_entity.id
_entity.type
_entity.pdbx_description
1 polymer ?
#
loop_
_entity_poly.entity_id
_entity_poly.type
_entity_poly.pdbx_seq_one_letter_code
_entity_poly.pdbx_strand_id
1 'polypeptide(L)'
;LWRKNATFAISRHYKRFDVFEEAEANKAAGKYDNASIDYQIEFYRNEGLTYYAPAKLPITSDVPEGCVIIREHIPITNLFTCLWFNEVDRFTSRDQISFSTVRDKIRARVGWMPEMFLDCERRNFVIQGYHRELLEQMIASGWKPPPTASEPSRKLRLGSRKAPPSKKSSMKRKRVKKSSSRRRLPKPITRMTDTTTWQKLGA
;
A
#
# COMPACT_ATOMS: atom_id res chain seq x y z
N LEU A 1 -4.77 11.78 -6.44
CA LEU A 1 -5.30 11.38 -5.11
C LEU A 1 -5.98 12.52 -4.35
N TRP A 2 -5.27 13.39 -3.63
CA TRP A 2 -5.91 14.47 -2.85
C TRP A 2 -6.81 15.38 -3.70
N ARG A 3 -6.33 15.76 -4.90
CA ARG A 3 -7.09 16.57 -5.85
C ARG A 3 -8.32 15.87 -6.43
N LYS A 4 -8.35 14.54 -6.42
CA LYS A 4 -9.42 13.70 -6.99
C LYS A 4 -10.40 13.20 -5.93
N ASN A 5 -10.10 13.44 -4.64
CA ASN A 5 -10.85 12.94 -3.48
C ASN A 5 -11.15 11.43 -3.52
N ALA A 6 -10.28 10.64 -4.18
CA ALA A 6 -10.44 9.19 -4.28
C ALA A 6 -10.02 8.50 -2.98
N THR A 7 -10.73 7.45 -2.58
CA THR A 7 -10.41 6.63 -1.39
C THR A 7 -9.39 5.54 -1.70
N PHE A 8 -9.40 5.03 -2.93
CA PHE A 8 -8.48 4.03 -3.45
C PHE A 8 -8.00 4.49 -4.82
N ALA A 9 -6.69 4.44 -5.06
CA ALA A 9 -6.12 4.65 -6.38
C ALA A 9 -5.06 3.62 -6.71
N ILE A 10 -4.95 3.28 -7.98
CA ILE A 10 -4.01 2.31 -8.49
C ILE A 10 -3.35 2.84 -9.77
N SER A 11 -2.05 2.61 -9.89
CA SER A 11 -1.32 3.00 -11.09
C SER A 11 -1.78 2.15 -12.28
N ARG A 12 -1.79 2.76 -13.46
CA ARG A 12 -2.01 2.10 -14.73
C ARG A 12 -0.71 1.52 -15.25
N HIS A 13 -0.73 0.28 -15.72
CA HIS A 13 0.41 -0.33 -16.41
C HIS A 13 0.80 0.53 -17.63
N TYR A 14 2.10 0.75 -17.83
CA TYR A 14 2.59 1.77 -18.77
C TYR A 14 2.54 1.35 -20.25
N LYS A 15 2.47 0.04 -20.52
CA LYS A 15 2.50 -0.53 -21.89
C LYS A 15 1.23 -1.31 -22.27
N ARG A 16 0.84 -2.27 -21.42
CA ARG A 16 -0.31 -3.16 -21.61
C ARG A 16 -1.55 -2.61 -20.92
N PHE A 17 -2.70 -2.73 -21.57
CA PHE A 17 -3.98 -2.23 -21.06
C PHE A 17 -5.08 -3.28 -21.04
N ASP A 18 -4.91 -4.34 -21.80
CA ASP A 18 -5.83 -5.45 -21.89
C ASP A 18 -5.30 -6.67 -21.11
N VAL A 19 -6.19 -7.34 -20.39
CA VAL A 19 -5.86 -8.49 -19.54
C VAL A 19 -5.39 -9.71 -20.32
N PHE A 20 -5.88 -9.93 -21.54
CA PHE A 20 -5.45 -11.03 -22.39
C PHE A 20 -4.05 -10.75 -22.97
N GLU A 21 -3.74 -9.50 -23.29
CA GLU A 21 -2.36 -9.11 -23.64
C GLU A 21 -1.39 -9.29 -22.47
N GLU A 22 -1.81 -8.98 -21.24
CA GLU A 22 -1.01 -9.22 -20.03
C GLU A 22 -0.76 -10.72 -19.80
N ALA A 23 -1.76 -11.58 -20.06
CA ALA A 23 -1.61 -13.02 -19.93
C ALA A 23 -0.55 -13.58 -20.89
N GLU A 24 -0.61 -13.20 -22.17
CA GLU A 24 0.40 -13.62 -23.15
C GLU A 24 1.79 -13.07 -22.81
N ALA A 25 1.89 -11.85 -22.29
CA ALA A 25 3.15 -11.30 -21.81
C ALA A 25 3.70 -12.08 -20.60
N ASN A 26 2.85 -12.55 -19.70
CA ASN A 26 3.26 -13.34 -18.54
C ASN A 26 3.74 -14.74 -18.93
N LYS A 27 3.10 -15.36 -19.92
CA LYS A 27 3.53 -16.61 -20.55
C LYS A 27 4.89 -16.45 -21.21
N ALA A 28 5.05 -15.42 -22.05
CA ALA A 28 6.31 -15.14 -22.73
C ALA A 28 7.47 -14.83 -21.75
N ALA A 29 7.16 -14.22 -20.61
CA ALA A 29 8.13 -13.93 -19.55
C ALA A 29 8.41 -15.12 -18.62
N GLY A 30 7.70 -16.25 -18.77
CA GLY A 30 7.86 -17.43 -17.92
C GLY A 30 7.54 -17.15 -16.44
N LYS A 31 6.59 -16.24 -16.14
CA LYS A 31 6.25 -15.90 -14.75
C LYS A 31 5.59 -17.08 -14.02
N TYR A 32 4.80 -17.87 -14.74
CA TYR A 32 4.11 -19.07 -14.28
C TYR A 32 4.05 -20.09 -15.42
N ASP A 33 3.67 -21.33 -15.09
CA ASP A 33 3.35 -22.33 -16.12
C ASP A 33 2.23 -21.83 -17.03
N ASN A 34 2.38 -22.05 -18.34
CA ASN A 34 1.43 -21.54 -19.32
C ASN A 34 0.03 -22.13 -19.11
N ALA A 35 -0.09 -23.40 -18.71
CA ALA A 35 -1.39 -24.02 -18.50
C ALA A 35 -2.14 -23.39 -17.31
N SER A 36 -1.42 -22.95 -16.27
CA SER A 36 -2.02 -22.23 -15.15
C SER A 36 -2.59 -20.87 -15.56
N ILE A 37 -1.87 -20.11 -16.40
CA ILE A 37 -2.34 -18.83 -16.94
C ILE A 37 -3.52 -19.04 -17.88
N ASP A 38 -3.44 -20.05 -18.76
CA ASP A 38 -4.52 -20.36 -19.70
C ASP A 38 -5.80 -20.77 -18.93
N TYR A 39 -5.67 -21.60 -17.88
CA TYR A 39 -6.79 -21.97 -17.01
C TYR A 39 -7.42 -20.75 -16.32
N GLN A 40 -6.61 -19.84 -15.79
CA GLN A 40 -7.08 -18.61 -15.15
C GLN A 40 -7.85 -17.72 -16.13
N ILE A 41 -7.32 -17.50 -17.32
CA ILE A 41 -7.97 -16.69 -18.35
C ILE A 41 -9.28 -17.33 -18.81
N GLU A 42 -9.29 -18.64 -19.02
CA GLU A 42 -10.50 -19.35 -19.41
C GLU A 42 -11.55 -19.32 -18.30
N PHE A 43 -11.15 -19.48 -17.04
CA PHE A 43 -12.04 -19.31 -15.90
C PHE A 43 -12.71 -17.93 -15.91
N TYR A 44 -11.93 -16.85 -16.10
CA TYR A 44 -12.50 -15.50 -16.13
C TYR A 44 -13.36 -15.21 -17.36
N ARG A 45 -13.03 -15.76 -18.54
CA ARG A 45 -13.91 -15.68 -19.71
C ARG A 45 -15.28 -16.28 -19.44
N ASN A 46 -15.31 -17.43 -18.78
CA ASN A 46 -16.55 -18.10 -18.38
C ASN A 46 -17.32 -17.31 -17.32
N GLU A 47 -16.65 -16.46 -16.54
CA GLU A 47 -17.30 -15.50 -15.63
C GLU A 47 -17.68 -14.16 -16.30
N GLY A 48 -17.46 -14.01 -17.61
CA GLY A 48 -17.86 -12.83 -18.39
C GLY A 48 -16.78 -11.77 -18.58
N LEU A 49 -15.50 -12.09 -18.36
CA LEU A 49 -14.39 -11.19 -18.67
C LEU A 49 -14.28 -10.96 -20.19
N THR A 50 -14.35 -9.70 -20.61
CA THR A 50 -14.21 -9.28 -22.01
C THR A 50 -12.94 -8.46 -22.22
N TYR A 51 -12.50 -8.34 -23.47
CA TYR A 51 -11.40 -7.43 -23.84
C TYR A 51 -11.64 -6.02 -23.32
N TYR A 52 -10.56 -5.33 -22.99
CA TYR A 52 -10.58 -3.91 -22.67
C TYR A 52 -11.11 -3.12 -23.86
N ALA A 53 -12.03 -2.19 -23.58
CA ALA A 53 -12.60 -1.31 -24.56
C ALA A 53 -12.90 0.05 -23.91
N PRO A 54 -12.98 1.15 -24.69
CA PRO A 54 -13.37 2.47 -24.17
C PRO A 54 -14.72 2.50 -23.45
N ALA A 55 -15.60 1.52 -23.70
CA ALA A 55 -16.85 1.34 -22.95
C ALA A 55 -16.64 1.10 -21.44
N LYS A 56 -15.43 0.66 -21.03
CA LYS A 56 -15.09 0.44 -19.61
C LYS A 56 -14.75 1.72 -18.85
N LEU A 57 -14.73 2.90 -19.49
CA LEU A 57 -14.54 4.18 -18.79
C LEU A 57 -15.47 4.32 -17.56
N PRO A 58 -15.02 4.98 -16.48
CA PRO A 58 -13.84 5.86 -16.39
C PRO A 58 -12.50 5.16 -16.14
N ILE A 59 -12.46 3.83 -15.96
CA ILE A 59 -11.16 3.15 -15.84
C ILE A 59 -10.50 3.03 -17.21
N THR A 60 -9.20 3.26 -17.26
CA THR A 60 -8.43 3.41 -18.50
C THR A 60 -7.56 2.20 -18.84
N SER A 61 -7.69 1.10 -18.07
CA SER A 61 -6.96 -0.15 -18.25
C SER A 61 -7.57 -1.29 -17.42
N ASP A 62 -7.44 -2.52 -17.92
CA ASP A 62 -7.65 -3.76 -17.18
C ASP A 62 -6.41 -4.20 -16.40
N VAL A 63 -5.26 -3.61 -16.71
CA VAL A 63 -3.96 -3.99 -16.17
C VAL A 63 -3.40 -2.87 -15.29
N PRO A 64 -3.36 -3.06 -13.96
CA PRO A 64 -2.73 -2.11 -13.04
C PRO A 64 -1.20 -2.28 -12.99
N GLU A 65 -0.49 -1.22 -12.64
CA GLU A 65 0.94 -1.27 -12.27
C GLU A 65 1.09 -1.46 -10.75
N GLY A 66 2.31 -1.76 -10.29
CA GLY A 66 2.64 -2.10 -8.89
C GLY A 66 2.47 -1.02 -7.83
N CYS A 67 1.78 0.10 -8.07
CA CYS A 67 1.52 1.13 -7.06
C CYS A 67 0.04 1.23 -6.71
N VAL A 68 -0.28 0.88 -5.46
CA VAL A 68 -1.60 1.03 -4.85
C VAL A 68 -1.53 2.06 -3.75
N ILE A 69 -2.52 2.95 -3.70
CA ILE A 69 -2.65 3.98 -2.66
C ILE A 69 -4.04 3.92 -2.06
N ILE A 70 -4.10 3.62 -0.77
CA ILE A 70 -5.33 3.58 0.02
C ILE A 70 -5.32 4.81 0.93
N ARG A 71 -6.22 5.76 0.66
CA ARG A 71 -6.37 6.98 1.47
C ARG A 71 -7.19 6.71 2.73
N GLU A 72 -8.22 5.87 2.60
CA GLU A 72 -9.17 5.55 3.67
C GLU A 72 -9.55 4.07 3.61
N HIS A 73 -9.62 3.42 4.77
CA HIS A 73 -10.12 2.06 4.91
C HIS A 73 -11.63 2.09 5.19
N ILE A 74 -12.42 2.19 4.12
CA ILE A 74 -13.88 2.11 4.18
C ILE A 74 -14.35 0.69 3.78
N PRO A 75 -15.61 0.31 4.08
CA PRO A 75 -16.08 -1.05 3.80
C PRO A 75 -15.83 -1.52 2.37
N ILE A 76 -16.06 -0.67 1.36
CA ILE A 76 -15.88 -1.04 -0.05
C ILE A 76 -14.41 -1.22 -0.45
N THR A 77 -13.49 -0.39 0.06
CA THR A 77 -12.05 -0.53 -0.25
C THR A 77 -11.45 -1.75 0.42
N ASN A 78 -11.92 -2.09 1.62
CA ASN A 78 -11.52 -3.31 2.32
C ASN A 78 -12.05 -4.55 1.59
N LEU A 79 -13.34 -4.55 1.22
CA LEU A 79 -13.94 -5.63 0.46
C LEU A 79 -13.23 -5.85 -0.89
N PHE A 80 -12.97 -4.78 -1.64
CA PHE A 80 -12.24 -4.87 -2.91
C PHE A 80 -10.86 -5.50 -2.72
N THR A 81 -10.09 -5.03 -1.74
CA THR A 81 -8.75 -5.57 -1.43
C THR A 81 -8.82 -7.05 -1.03
N CYS A 82 -9.80 -7.44 -0.21
CA CYS A 82 -9.98 -8.84 0.19
C CYS A 82 -10.35 -9.76 -0.98
N LEU A 83 -11.31 -9.36 -1.82
CA LEU A 83 -11.70 -10.16 -2.97
C LEU A 83 -10.55 -10.26 -3.98
N TRP A 84 -9.81 -9.18 -4.18
CA TRP A 84 -8.66 -9.19 -5.07
C TRP A 84 -7.54 -10.10 -4.54
N PHE A 85 -7.25 -10.04 -3.23
CA PHE A 85 -6.33 -10.96 -2.59
C PHE A 85 -6.73 -12.43 -2.78
N ASN A 86 -8.02 -12.76 -2.64
CA ASN A 86 -8.49 -14.13 -2.84
C ASN A 86 -8.22 -14.65 -4.26
N GLU A 87 -8.39 -13.81 -5.29
CA GLU A 87 -8.09 -14.22 -6.67
C GLU A 87 -6.57 -14.34 -6.92
N VAL A 88 -5.77 -13.46 -6.31
CA VAL A 88 -4.30 -13.51 -6.35
C VAL A 88 -3.77 -14.79 -5.70
N ASP A 89 -4.34 -15.20 -4.56
CA ASP A 89 -3.99 -16.43 -3.85
C ASP A 89 -4.46 -17.69 -4.60
N ARG A 90 -5.65 -17.62 -5.20
CA ARG A 90 -6.26 -18.73 -5.94
C ARG A 90 -5.50 -19.10 -7.22
N PHE A 91 -4.97 -18.12 -7.93
CA PHE A 91 -4.31 -18.32 -9.22
C PHE A 91 -2.82 -17.98 -9.14
N THR A 92 -2.45 -16.77 -9.54
CA THR A 92 -1.08 -16.39 -9.89
C THR A 92 -0.69 -15.11 -9.13
N SER A 93 -0.04 -15.32 -7.98
CA SER A 93 0.21 -14.24 -7.02
C SER A 93 1.12 -13.09 -7.49
N ARG A 94 1.87 -13.26 -8.58
CA ARG A 94 2.84 -12.30 -9.12
C ARG A 94 2.37 -11.61 -10.41
N ASP A 95 1.11 -11.74 -10.77
CA ASP A 95 0.57 -11.06 -11.95
C ASP A 95 -0.51 -10.02 -11.65
N GLN A 96 -0.94 -9.37 -12.73
CA GLN A 96 -1.87 -8.25 -12.74
C GLN A 96 -3.24 -8.68 -13.33
N ILE A 97 -3.43 -9.97 -13.64
CA ILE A 97 -4.55 -10.49 -14.45
C ILE A 97 -5.87 -10.40 -13.67
N SER A 98 -5.85 -10.80 -12.40
CA SER A 98 -7.06 -10.91 -11.56
C SER A 98 -7.76 -9.58 -11.25
N PHE A 99 -7.06 -8.45 -11.42
CA PHE A 99 -7.59 -7.13 -11.08
C PHE A 99 -8.89 -6.81 -11.84
N SER A 100 -8.89 -7.04 -13.15
CA SER A 100 -10.01 -6.72 -14.03
C SER A 100 -11.30 -7.44 -13.63
N THR A 101 -11.21 -8.74 -13.33
CA THR A 101 -12.34 -9.57 -12.88
C THR A 101 -12.94 -9.05 -11.58
N VAL A 102 -12.11 -8.81 -10.55
CA VAL A 102 -12.63 -8.35 -9.25
C VAL A 102 -13.23 -6.96 -9.35
N ARG A 103 -12.58 -6.07 -10.09
CA ARG A 103 -13.08 -4.73 -10.39
C ARG A 103 -14.44 -4.79 -11.07
N ASP A 104 -14.59 -5.58 -12.12
CA ASP A 104 -15.84 -5.66 -12.89
C ASP A 104 -16.98 -6.25 -12.05
N LYS A 105 -16.68 -7.27 -11.23
CA LYS A 105 -17.63 -7.82 -10.25
C LYS A 105 -18.10 -6.77 -9.24
N ILE A 106 -17.18 -5.99 -8.66
CA ILE A 106 -17.54 -4.92 -7.71
C ILE A 106 -18.34 -3.82 -8.41
N ARG A 107 -17.91 -3.37 -9.59
CA ARG A 107 -18.61 -2.35 -10.37
C ARG A 107 -20.03 -2.76 -10.69
N ALA A 108 -20.24 -3.99 -11.13
CA ALA A 108 -21.56 -4.51 -11.48
C ALA A 108 -22.50 -4.56 -10.26
N ARG A 109 -21.96 -4.78 -9.06
CA ARG A 109 -22.76 -4.92 -7.83
C ARG A 109 -23.11 -3.59 -7.16
N VAL A 110 -22.15 -2.65 -7.11
CA VAL A 110 -22.29 -1.43 -6.30
C VAL A 110 -21.88 -0.14 -7.03
N GLY A 111 -21.51 -0.22 -8.30
CA GLY A 111 -21.10 0.94 -9.10
C GLY A 111 -19.79 1.60 -8.66
N TRP A 112 -19.06 1.00 -7.72
CA TRP A 112 -17.80 1.52 -7.21
C TRP A 112 -16.63 1.11 -8.11
N MET A 113 -15.67 2.03 -8.27
CA MET A 113 -14.45 1.81 -9.05
C MET A 113 -13.24 2.46 -8.35
N PRO A 114 -12.04 1.87 -8.46
CA PRO A 114 -10.81 2.52 -8.05
C PRO A 114 -10.45 3.66 -9.03
N GLU A 115 -9.81 4.71 -8.53
CA GLU A 115 -9.21 5.73 -9.40
C GLU A 115 -7.93 5.18 -10.04
N MET A 116 -7.74 5.43 -11.34
CA MET A 116 -6.56 4.96 -12.05
C MET A 116 -5.68 6.13 -12.52
N PHE A 117 -4.43 6.16 -12.07
CA PHE A 117 -3.46 7.22 -12.37
C PHE A 117 -2.31 6.68 -13.23
N LEU A 118 -1.58 7.54 -13.94
CA LEU A 118 -0.49 7.09 -14.81
C LEU A 118 0.75 6.69 -14.01
N ASP A 119 1.46 5.62 -14.39
CA ASP A 119 2.72 5.25 -13.71
C ASP A 119 3.75 6.40 -13.70
N CYS A 120 3.78 7.26 -14.71
CA CYS A 120 4.68 8.43 -14.71
C CYS A 120 4.36 9.42 -13.56
N GLU A 121 3.11 9.50 -13.09
CA GLU A 121 2.73 10.35 -11.96
C GLU A 121 3.27 9.78 -10.63
N ARG A 122 3.49 8.47 -10.55
CA ARG A 122 4.07 7.80 -9.37
C ARG A 122 5.41 8.42 -8.97
N ARG A 123 6.23 8.80 -9.96
CA ARG A 123 7.56 9.39 -9.74
C ARG A 123 7.50 10.73 -9.01
N ASN A 124 6.35 11.41 -9.00
CA ASN A 124 6.18 12.68 -8.32
C ASN A 124 6.00 12.54 -6.80
N PHE A 125 5.68 11.34 -6.30
CA PHE A 125 5.40 11.12 -4.88
C PHE A 125 6.00 9.84 -4.29
N VAL A 126 6.70 9.03 -5.09
CA VAL A 126 7.50 7.88 -4.61
C VAL A 126 8.93 8.02 -5.09
N ILE A 127 9.87 8.09 -4.14
CA ILE A 127 11.29 7.91 -4.43
C ILE A 127 11.55 6.39 -4.45
N GLN A 128 11.87 5.85 -5.62
CA GLN A 128 12.35 4.46 -5.71
C GLN A 128 13.81 4.43 -5.28
N GLY A 129 14.06 3.90 -4.09
CA GLY A 129 15.40 3.51 -3.65
C GLY A 129 15.72 2.09 -4.10
N TYR A 130 16.95 1.84 -4.52
CA TYR A 130 17.44 0.47 -4.69
C TYR A 130 17.90 -0.09 -3.35
N HIS A 131 17.87 -1.41 -3.20
CA HIS A 131 18.54 -2.09 -2.08
C HIS A 131 20.02 -1.70 -2.05
N ARG A 132 20.58 -1.55 -0.83
CA ARG A 132 21.95 -1.04 -0.62
C ARG A 132 22.98 -1.76 -1.49
N GLU A 133 22.90 -3.07 -1.58
CA GLU A 133 23.82 -3.91 -2.37
C GLU A 133 23.74 -3.62 -3.88
N LEU A 134 22.53 -3.46 -4.42
CA LEU A 134 22.32 -3.05 -5.81
C LEU A 134 22.85 -1.63 -6.05
N LEU A 135 22.65 -0.73 -5.10
CA LEU A 135 23.14 0.64 -5.19
C LEU A 135 24.68 0.68 -5.20
N GLU A 136 25.32 -0.10 -4.33
CA GLU A 136 26.78 -0.27 -4.28
C GLU A 136 27.32 -0.87 -5.58
N GLN A 137 26.67 -1.89 -6.15
CA GLN A 137 27.02 -2.46 -7.45
C GLN A 137 26.85 -1.46 -8.60
N MET A 138 25.76 -0.69 -8.61
CA MET A 138 25.52 0.33 -9.63
C MET A 138 26.57 1.44 -9.54
N ILE A 139 26.91 1.91 -8.34
CA ILE A 139 27.99 2.88 -8.11
C ILE A 139 29.33 2.30 -8.56
N ALA A 140 29.63 1.05 -8.22
CA ALA A 140 30.84 0.35 -8.66
C ALA A 140 30.90 0.19 -10.19
N SER A 141 29.75 0.04 -10.86
CA SER A 141 29.63 0.00 -12.32
C SER A 141 29.69 1.38 -13.01
N GLY A 142 29.86 2.45 -12.23
CA GLY A 142 30.00 3.82 -12.75
C GLY A 142 28.69 4.59 -12.94
N TRP A 143 27.56 4.07 -12.47
CA TRP A 143 26.30 4.82 -12.48
C TRP A 143 26.36 6.00 -11.51
N LYS A 144 26.00 7.19 -11.99
CA LYS A 144 25.85 8.38 -11.15
C LYS A 144 24.36 8.64 -10.91
N PRO A 145 23.91 8.81 -9.64
CA PRO A 145 22.53 9.14 -9.39
C PRO A 145 22.14 10.45 -10.08
N PRO A 146 20.92 10.54 -10.63
CA PRO A 146 20.43 11.79 -11.17
C PRO A 146 20.48 12.86 -10.08
N PRO A 147 20.84 14.11 -10.42
CA PRO A 147 20.87 15.18 -9.45
C PRO A 147 19.49 15.28 -8.81
N THR A 148 19.43 15.10 -7.48
CA THR A 148 18.25 15.44 -6.70
C THR A 148 17.89 16.87 -7.04
N ALA A 149 16.74 17.06 -7.71
CA ALA A 149 16.20 18.38 -7.96
C ALA A 149 16.20 19.11 -6.62
N SER A 150 16.96 20.21 -6.54
CA SER A 150 17.02 21.03 -5.35
C SER A 150 15.60 21.44 -4.99
N GLU A 151 15.14 21.05 -3.80
CA GLU A 151 13.90 21.59 -3.28
C GLU A 151 14.03 23.13 -3.28
N PRO A 152 13.07 23.88 -3.84
CA PRO A 152 13.06 25.32 -3.63
C PRO A 152 12.89 25.56 -2.14
N SER A 153 13.98 26.03 -1.51
CA SER A 153 14.04 26.35 -0.09
C SER A 153 12.92 27.33 0.28
N ARG A 154 11.78 26.80 0.73
CA ARG A 154 10.73 27.60 1.37
C ARG A 154 11.25 27.97 2.75
N LYS A 155 12.05 29.04 2.81
CA LYS A 155 12.28 29.79 4.06
C LYS A 155 10.92 30.32 4.53
N LEU A 156 10.26 29.58 5.42
CA LEU A 156 9.17 30.10 6.23
C LEU A 156 9.73 31.27 7.03
N ARG A 157 9.46 32.51 6.58
CA ARG A 157 9.70 33.71 7.38
C ARG A 157 8.79 33.63 8.60
N LEU A 158 9.37 33.35 9.76
CA LEU A 158 8.68 33.44 11.04
C LEU A 158 8.36 34.92 11.30
N GLY A 159 7.11 35.28 11.04
CA GLY A 159 6.59 36.62 11.30
C GLY A 159 6.71 36.99 12.78
N SER A 160 7.30 38.15 13.01
CA SER A 160 7.42 38.87 14.29
C SER A 160 6.11 38.86 15.09
N ARG A 161 6.07 38.10 16.19
CA ARG A 161 5.05 38.28 17.25
C ARG A 161 5.65 39.15 18.36
N LYS A 162 5.14 40.38 18.49
CA LYS A 162 5.43 41.28 19.61
C LYS A 162 4.93 40.65 20.92
N ALA A 163 5.75 40.72 21.96
CA ALA A 163 5.40 40.31 23.33
C ALA A 163 4.50 41.37 24.01
N PRO A 164 3.57 40.97 24.91
CA PRO A 164 2.85 41.92 25.75
C PRO A 164 3.68 42.35 26.99
N PRO A 165 3.42 43.54 27.57
CA PRO A 165 4.32 44.15 28.55
C PRO A 165 4.13 43.62 29.97
N SER A 166 5.24 43.58 30.69
CA SER A 166 5.40 43.17 32.09
C SER A 166 4.80 44.17 33.09
N LYS A 167 4.14 43.67 34.14
CA LYS A 167 4.01 44.36 35.44
C LYS A 167 4.72 43.55 36.53
N LYS A 168 5.60 44.21 37.29
CA LYS A 168 6.28 43.69 38.49
C LYS A 168 5.53 44.12 39.76
N SER A 169 5.46 43.23 40.75
CA SER A 169 5.80 43.47 42.18
C SER A 169 5.71 42.13 42.93
N SER A 170 6.83 41.57 43.39
CA SER A 170 7.33 41.51 44.79
C SER A 170 6.38 40.89 45.84
N MET A 171 6.72 39.71 46.38
CA MET A 171 7.00 39.50 47.82
C MET A 171 7.36 38.05 48.19
N LYS A 172 8.00 37.94 49.36
CA LYS A 172 8.80 36.86 49.97
C LYS A 172 8.01 35.72 50.64
N ARG A 173 8.75 34.62 50.92
CA ARG A 173 8.58 33.55 51.96
C ARG A 173 7.52 32.47 51.60
N LYS A 174 7.64 31.18 51.94
CA LYS A 174 8.52 30.41 52.85
C LYS A 174 8.45 28.92 52.45
N ARG A 175 9.52 28.18 52.70
CA ARG A 175 9.66 26.72 52.56
C ARG A 175 8.81 26.00 53.63
N VAL A 176 7.97 25.04 53.25
CA VAL A 176 7.38 24.03 54.16
C VAL A 176 7.54 22.63 53.55
N LYS A 177 8.12 21.75 54.35
CA LYS A 177 8.44 20.33 54.13
C LYS A 177 7.29 19.49 54.71
N LYS A 178 6.80 18.47 53.99
CA LYS A 178 6.13 17.21 54.44
C LYS A 178 5.25 16.72 53.28
N SER A 179 4.99 15.44 53.01
CA SER A 179 5.56 14.14 53.39
C SER A 179 4.85 13.10 52.50
N SER A 180 5.57 12.03 52.16
CA SER A 180 5.14 10.74 51.58
C SER A 180 3.65 10.41 51.41
N SER A 181 3.31 9.78 50.27
CA SER A 181 2.71 8.43 50.31
C SER A 181 2.91 7.69 48.97
N ARG A 182 3.58 6.54 49.06
CA ARG A 182 3.67 5.51 48.01
C ARG A 182 2.32 4.79 47.92
N ARG A 183 1.86 4.50 46.71
CA ARG A 183 1.12 3.25 46.45
C ARG A 183 1.73 2.56 45.24
N ARG A 184 2.38 1.43 45.53
CA ARG A 184 2.86 0.45 44.54
C ARG A 184 1.68 -0.45 44.18
N LEU A 185 1.38 -0.59 42.89
CA LEU A 185 0.51 -1.63 42.37
C LEU A 185 1.27 -2.97 42.33
N PRO A 186 0.69 -4.10 42.77
CA PRO A 186 1.36 -5.40 42.70
C PRO A 186 1.34 -6.00 41.29
N LYS A 187 2.44 -6.68 40.93
CA LYS A 187 2.58 -7.51 39.72
C LYS A 187 1.97 -8.90 39.93
N PRO A 188 1.36 -9.54 38.92
CA PRO A 188 1.00 -10.96 39.00
C PRO A 188 2.23 -11.86 38.84
N ILE A 189 2.28 -12.91 39.66
CA ILE A 189 3.32 -13.93 39.73
C ILE A 189 3.03 -15.06 38.73
N THR A 190 4.05 -15.42 37.95
CA THR A 190 4.15 -16.65 37.16
C THR A 190 4.24 -17.87 38.07
N ARG A 191 3.46 -18.93 37.82
CA ARG A 191 3.75 -20.28 38.33
C ARG A 191 3.91 -21.25 37.16
N MET A 192 5.15 -21.72 37.01
CA MET A 192 5.50 -22.96 36.31
C MET A 192 5.07 -24.15 37.17
N THR A 193 4.54 -25.18 36.52
CA THR A 193 4.70 -26.58 36.95
C THR A 193 4.91 -27.42 35.70
N ASP A 194 6.12 -27.95 35.56
CA ASP A 194 6.45 -29.07 34.67
C ASP A 194 5.67 -30.32 35.05
N THR A 195 5.28 -31.15 34.08
CA THR A 195 5.89 -32.49 33.84
C THR A 195 5.09 -33.36 32.84
N THR A 196 5.83 -33.90 31.86
CA THR A 196 5.75 -35.27 31.30
C THR A 196 4.67 -35.66 30.25
N THR A 197 5.15 -35.76 29.00
CA THR A 197 5.06 -36.88 28.03
C THR A 197 3.87 -37.86 28.08
N TRP A 198 3.21 -38.10 26.92
CA TRP A 198 3.18 -39.39 26.18
C TRP A 198 2.18 -39.41 24.99
N GLN A 199 2.68 -39.88 23.83
CA GLN A 199 2.06 -40.74 22.80
C GLN A 199 0.86 -40.33 21.90
N LYS A 200 1.20 -40.27 20.59
CA LYS A 200 0.56 -40.92 19.42
C LYS A 200 -0.65 -41.83 19.68
N LEU A 201 -1.75 -41.57 18.96
CA LEU A 201 -2.68 -42.50 18.30
C LEU A 201 -3.34 -41.68 17.16
N GLY A 202 -3.45 -42.07 15.89
CA GLY A 202 -3.44 -43.40 15.29
C GLY A 202 -4.87 -43.92 15.13
N ALA A 203 -5.58 -43.40 14.12
CA ALA A 203 -6.70 -44.05 13.41
C ALA A 203 -6.78 -43.44 12.00
#